data_AF-A0A9E4XW50-F1
#
_entry.id   AF-A0A9E4XW50-F1
#
_cell.length_a   1.000
_cell.length_b   1.000
_cell.length_c   1.000
_cell.angle_alpha   90.00
_cell.angle_beta   90.00
_cell.angle_gamma   90.00
#
_symmetry.space_group_name_H-M   'P 1'
#
loop_
_entity.id
_entity.type
_entity.pdbx_description
1 polymer ?
#
loop_
_entity_poly.entity_id
_entity_poly.type
_entity_poly.pdbx_seq_one_letter_code
_entity_poly.pdbx_strand_id
1 'polypeptide(L)'
;MTDKESPQVEGATREPDSLEQHFPGILTPDEREGFDGYLVAPDKLTEFATRLRDEFGYDYLSSVTGVDYLPDEVMEVVYHAYRIEGGPALVFKTQVPRADPVVPSLVGVWPGADFQEREAWDLLGIRFTGHPNLRRILMWEGFEGHPLRKDWHEAYFEEDAKPFANRWPEGDVYRIEDKIPFGKNVQYPSEFTPEGWIPEGDEGLYAGLGQISNDGDGSSLKTDQLVVNLGPQHPSTHGVFRMVVTLDGETVTDLKPVMGYLHRNHEKIGERNTYIMNMPYTDRLDYLSSMSNNFGYALAVEKLMDIQPPERAEYIRVIMAELTRIVSHLWAIGFLLNDLGAFFTPALYAINERELILDVFEAVSGSRMMCNYFRFGGLARDLPPGTLQTIRELIFERLPRRVDELD
;
A
#
# COMPACT_ATOMS: atom_id res chain seq x y z
N MET A 1 -3.80 53.99 19.98
CA MET A 1 -5.10 54.20 19.33
C MET A 1 -4.88 53.95 17.85
N THR A 2 -5.12 52.77 17.32
CA THR A 2 -6.18 51.81 17.62
C THR A 2 -5.68 50.38 17.41
N ASP A 3 -5.77 49.56 18.47
CA ASP A 3 -5.70 48.11 18.37
C ASP A 3 -6.86 47.62 17.51
N LYS A 4 -6.57 46.79 16.51
CA LYS A 4 -7.59 46.00 15.81
C LYS A 4 -7.45 44.57 16.29
N GLU A 5 -8.33 44.22 17.21
CA GLU A 5 -8.58 42.87 17.68
C GLU A 5 -8.84 41.94 16.49
N SER A 6 -8.13 40.80 16.48
CA SER A 6 -8.45 39.68 15.62
C SER A 6 -9.77 39.05 16.07
N PRO A 7 -10.66 38.63 15.15
CA PRO A 7 -11.93 38.03 15.55
C PRO A 7 -11.66 36.68 16.22
N GLN A 8 -12.00 36.59 17.51
CA GLN A 8 -12.10 35.32 18.21
C GLN A 8 -13.21 34.50 17.55
N VAL A 9 -12.84 33.42 16.88
CA VAL A 9 -13.78 32.37 16.50
C VAL A 9 -14.20 31.72 17.81
N GLU A 10 -15.41 32.02 18.29
CA GLU A 10 -16.08 31.29 19.37
C GLU A 10 -16.29 29.84 18.90
N GLY A 11 -15.27 29.02 19.06
CA GLY A 11 -15.41 27.58 19.02
C GLY A 11 -16.28 27.19 20.20
N ALA A 12 -17.46 26.65 19.92
CA ALA A 12 -18.27 25.97 20.91
C ALA A 12 -17.39 24.90 21.59
N THR A 13 -16.94 25.20 22.79
CA THR A 13 -16.29 24.23 23.69
C THR A 13 -17.34 23.22 24.12
N ARG A 14 -17.61 22.22 23.27
CA ARG A 14 -18.00 20.90 23.73
C ARG A 14 -16.74 20.31 24.36
N GLU A 15 -16.74 20.14 25.67
CA GLU A 15 -15.80 19.21 26.30
C GLU A 15 -15.85 17.89 25.52
N PRO A 16 -14.71 17.28 25.15
CA PRO A 16 -14.74 15.98 24.52
C PRO A 16 -15.27 15.00 25.56
N ASP A 17 -16.50 14.51 25.38
CA ASP A 17 -16.94 13.27 26.01
C ASP A 17 -15.87 12.22 25.69
N SER A 18 -15.03 11.90 26.68
CA SER A 18 -13.90 11.00 26.48
C SER A 18 -14.45 9.63 26.08
N LEU A 19 -13.98 9.08 24.96
CA LEU A 19 -14.45 7.81 24.39
C LEU A 19 -14.55 6.70 25.46
N GLU A 20 -13.64 6.71 26.43
CA GLU A 20 -13.59 5.86 27.63
C GLU A 20 -14.94 5.75 28.39
N GLN A 21 -15.69 6.85 28.51
CA GLN A 21 -16.97 6.88 29.23
C GLN A 21 -18.04 6.04 28.52
N HIS A 22 -17.93 5.86 27.21
CA HIS A 22 -18.86 5.07 26.41
C HIS A 22 -18.46 3.59 26.29
N PHE A 23 -17.24 3.25 26.71
CA PHE A 23 -16.64 1.91 26.63
C PHE A 23 -16.05 1.46 27.98
N PRO A 24 -16.86 1.38 29.05
CA PRO A 24 -16.36 1.08 30.38
C PRO A 24 -15.76 -0.33 30.44
N GLY A 25 -14.46 -0.41 30.80
CA GLY A 25 -13.74 -1.68 30.94
C GLY A 25 -13.33 -2.35 29.61
N ILE A 26 -13.51 -1.66 28.48
CA ILE A 26 -13.09 -2.15 27.15
C ILE A 26 -11.81 -1.44 26.69
N LEU A 27 -11.71 -0.13 26.95
CA LEU A 27 -10.57 0.68 26.54
C LEU A 27 -9.58 0.88 27.69
N THR A 28 -8.30 0.70 27.39
CA THR A 28 -7.18 1.12 28.24
C THR A 28 -6.34 2.13 27.47
N PRO A 29 -6.13 3.36 27.95
CA PRO A 29 -5.21 4.30 27.31
C PRO A 29 -3.82 3.68 27.13
N ASP A 30 -3.17 3.93 25.99
CA ASP A 30 -1.79 3.49 25.78
C ASP A 30 -0.83 4.46 26.48
N GLU A 31 -0.29 4.06 27.63
CA GLU A 31 0.58 4.89 28.46
C GLU A 31 2.07 4.80 28.07
N ARG A 32 2.41 4.04 27.01
CA ARG A 32 3.80 3.92 26.55
C ARG A 32 4.30 5.25 25.99
N GLU A 33 5.55 5.60 26.29
CA GLU A 33 6.15 6.86 25.86
C GLU A 33 6.13 7.00 24.33
N GLY A 34 5.52 8.08 23.83
CA GLY A 34 5.43 8.37 22.39
C GLY A 34 4.31 7.63 21.64
N PHE A 35 3.47 6.85 22.33
CA PHE A 35 2.30 6.20 21.76
C PHE A 35 1.02 6.98 22.09
N ASP A 36 0.13 7.08 21.11
CA ASP A 36 -1.22 7.62 21.28
C ASP A 36 -2.28 6.52 21.05
N GLY A 37 -3.48 6.75 21.54
CA GLY A 37 -4.65 5.88 21.30
C GLY A 37 -4.93 4.90 22.44
N TYR A 38 -5.61 3.80 22.10
CA TYR A 38 -6.17 2.87 23.09
C TYR A 38 -5.75 1.42 22.84
N LEU A 39 -5.46 0.69 23.92
CA LEU A 39 -5.41 -0.76 23.93
C LEU A 39 -6.82 -1.33 24.14
N VAL A 40 -7.16 -2.34 23.35
CA VAL A 40 -8.42 -3.09 23.42
C VAL A 40 -8.10 -4.56 23.62
N ALA A 41 -8.74 -5.19 24.61
CA ALA A 41 -8.56 -6.62 24.83
C ALA A 41 -9.07 -7.44 23.63
N PRO A 42 -8.38 -8.51 23.21
CA PRO A 42 -8.76 -9.27 22.01
C PRO A 42 -10.21 -9.76 22.06
N ASP A 43 -10.72 -10.21 23.21
CA ASP A 43 -12.08 -10.72 23.38
C ASP A 43 -13.17 -9.63 23.27
N LYS A 44 -12.79 -8.36 23.39
CA LYS A 44 -13.67 -7.19 23.27
C LYS A 44 -13.52 -6.45 21.95
N LEU A 45 -12.55 -6.83 21.13
CA LEU A 45 -12.19 -6.12 19.90
C LEU A 45 -13.36 -5.99 18.91
N THR A 46 -14.05 -7.08 18.61
CA THR A 46 -15.17 -7.08 17.65
C THR A 46 -16.37 -6.28 18.17
N GLU A 47 -16.68 -6.37 19.47
CA GLU A 47 -17.73 -5.60 20.11
C GLU A 47 -17.41 -4.09 20.04
N PHE A 48 -16.19 -3.73 20.43
CA PHE A 48 -15.69 -2.36 20.37
C PHE A 48 -15.75 -1.80 18.95
N ALA A 49 -15.18 -2.51 17.98
CA ALA A 49 -15.13 -2.10 16.59
C ALA A 49 -16.53 -1.89 15.99
N THR A 50 -17.48 -2.79 16.28
CA THR A 50 -18.86 -2.69 15.80
C THR A 50 -19.54 -1.44 16.33
N ARG A 51 -19.46 -1.22 17.66
CA ARG A 51 -20.02 -0.02 18.29
C ARG A 51 -19.32 1.25 17.83
N LEU A 52 -18.01 1.21 17.62
CA LEU A 52 -17.23 2.34 17.11
C LEU A 52 -17.71 2.77 15.72
N ARG A 53 -17.97 1.81 14.82
CA ARG A 53 -18.54 2.06 13.49
C ARG A 53 -19.97 2.59 13.59
N ASP A 54 -20.83 1.87 14.32
CA ASP A 54 -22.28 2.09 14.29
C ASP A 54 -22.74 3.28 15.14
N GLU A 55 -22.10 3.55 16.28
CA GLU A 55 -22.49 4.61 17.22
C GLU A 55 -21.66 5.89 17.07
N PHE A 56 -20.38 5.77 16.66
CA PHE A 56 -19.45 6.91 16.58
C PHE A 56 -19.05 7.29 15.15
N GLY A 57 -19.57 6.61 14.14
CA GLY A 57 -19.40 6.96 12.73
C GLY A 57 -18.00 6.73 12.16
N TYR A 58 -17.18 5.89 12.79
CA TYR A 58 -15.90 5.47 12.23
C TYR A 58 -16.11 4.38 11.17
N ASP A 59 -16.57 4.82 10.00
CA ASP A 59 -16.98 3.99 8.87
C ASP A 59 -15.82 3.60 7.93
N TYR A 60 -14.64 4.20 8.10
CA TYR A 60 -13.47 3.92 7.27
C TYR A 60 -12.28 3.41 8.09
N LEU A 61 -11.96 2.12 7.95
CA LEU A 61 -10.71 1.55 8.45
C LEU A 61 -9.63 1.69 7.37
N SER A 62 -8.66 2.56 7.63
CA SER A 62 -7.61 2.89 6.66
C SER A 62 -6.45 1.89 6.65
N SER A 63 -6.09 1.36 7.83
CA SER A 63 -4.89 0.56 8.01
C SER A 63 -5.00 -0.37 9.20
N VAL A 64 -4.59 -1.62 9.01
CA VAL A 64 -4.34 -2.66 10.00
C VAL A 64 -2.90 -3.11 9.81
N THR A 65 -2.07 -3.00 10.85
CA THR A 65 -0.64 -3.32 10.77
C THR A 65 -0.24 -4.16 11.97
N GLY A 66 0.61 -5.16 11.76
CA GLY A 66 1.19 -5.95 12.84
C GLY A 66 2.55 -5.40 13.28
N VAL A 67 2.86 -5.52 14.57
CA VAL A 67 4.14 -5.15 15.17
C VAL A 67 4.63 -6.29 16.05
N ASP A 68 5.89 -6.70 15.86
CA ASP A 68 6.57 -7.74 16.64
C ASP A 68 7.49 -7.10 17.70
N TYR A 69 7.03 -7.05 18.95
CA TYR A 69 7.83 -6.63 20.10
C TYR A 69 8.56 -7.84 20.69
N LEU A 70 9.63 -8.26 20.01
CA LEU A 70 10.43 -9.43 20.40
C LEU A 70 10.94 -9.39 21.87
N PRO A 71 11.46 -8.27 22.41
CA PRO A 71 11.93 -8.22 23.80
C PRO A 71 10.84 -8.47 24.84
N ASP A 72 9.60 -8.09 24.52
CA ASP A 72 8.44 -8.20 25.42
C ASP A 72 7.63 -9.48 25.19
N GLU A 73 8.00 -10.29 24.19
CA GLU A 73 7.26 -11.46 23.72
C GLU A 73 5.78 -11.17 23.38
N VAL A 74 5.51 -9.98 22.83
CA VAL A 74 4.17 -9.51 22.44
C VAL A 74 4.09 -9.25 20.94
N MET A 75 2.97 -9.67 20.35
CA MET A 75 2.54 -9.22 19.03
C MET A 75 1.41 -8.20 19.20
N GLU A 76 1.48 -7.10 18.47
CA GLU A 76 0.49 -6.03 18.49
C GLU A 76 -0.12 -5.84 17.11
N VAL A 77 -1.44 -5.64 17.04
CA VAL A 77 -2.12 -5.21 15.82
C VAL A 77 -2.63 -3.79 16.04
N VAL A 78 -2.23 -2.86 15.17
CA VAL A 78 -2.58 -1.44 15.22
C VAL A 78 -3.61 -1.14 14.13
N TYR A 79 -4.72 -0.53 14.53
CA TYR A 79 -5.84 -0.16 13.68
C TYR A 79 -5.97 1.37 13.60
N HIS A 80 -6.09 1.89 12.39
CA HIS A 80 -6.32 3.32 12.13
C HIS A 80 -7.70 3.54 11.51
N ALA A 81 -8.64 4.03 12.33
CA ALA A 81 -10.02 4.27 11.92
C ALA A 81 -10.31 5.78 11.75
N TYR A 82 -11.11 6.09 10.75
CA TYR A 82 -11.50 7.44 10.35
C TYR A 82 -13.00 7.51 10.14
N ARG A 83 -13.52 8.75 10.17
CA ARG A 83 -14.88 9.10 9.76
C ARG A 83 -14.81 9.74 8.39
N ILE A 84 -15.61 9.27 7.43
CA ILE A 84 -15.66 9.86 6.09
C ILE A 84 -16.12 11.33 6.15
N GLU A 85 -17.03 11.66 7.06
CA GLU A 85 -17.52 13.04 7.27
C GLU A 85 -16.45 14.00 7.85
N GLY A 86 -15.30 13.48 8.25
CA GLY A 86 -14.20 14.23 8.85
C GLY A 86 -14.18 14.19 10.37
N GLY A 87 -13.02 14.50 10.94
CA GLY A 87 -12.75 14.43 12.38
C GLY A 87 -11.37 13.85 12.68
N PRO A 88 -11.00 13.73 13.97
CA PRO A 88 -9.73 13.12 14.36
C PRO A 88 -9.71 11.63 14.02
N ALA A 89 -8.56 11.16 13.53
CA ALA A 89 -8.28 9.74 13.41
C ALA A 89 -8.29 9.09 14.80
N LEU A 90 -8.78 7.86 14.89
CA LEU A 90 -8.69 7.05 16.10
C LEU A 90 -7.72 5.90 15.85
N VAL A 91 -6.73 5.79 16.73
CA VAL A 91 -5.81 4.65 16.76
C VAL A 91 -6.18 3.77 17.93
N PHE A 92 -6.41 2.49 17.66
CA PHE A 92 -6.57 1.49 18.69
C PHE A 92 -5.74 0.24 18.36
N LYS A 93 -5.37 -0.51 19.39
CA LYS A 93 -4.39 -1.58 19.30
C LYS A 93 -4.83 -2.78 20.10
N THR A 94 -4.42 -3.95 19.66
CA THR A 94 -4.69 -5.21 20.36
C THR A 94 -3.38 -5.95 20.53
N GLN A 95 -3.04 -6.32 21.77
CA GLN A 95 -1.83 -7.06 22.09
C GLN A 95 -2.17 -8.52 22.41
N VAL A 96 -1.34 -9.43 21.91
CA VAL A 96 -1.48 -10.88 22.09
C VAL A 96 -0.11 -11.53 22.31
N PRO A 97 -0.04 -12.70 22.97
CA PRO A 97 1.22 -13.41 23.15
C PRO A 97 1.90 -13.73 21.81
N ARG A 98 3.20 -13.47 21.69
CA ARG A 98 3.97 -13.72 20.46
C ARG A 98 4.06 -15.19 20.06
N ALA A 99 4.08 -16.09 21.04
CA ALA A 99 4.22 -17.53 20.81
C ALA A 99 3.03 -18.11 20.04
N ASP A 100 1.83 -17.60 20.31
CA ASP A 100 0.60 -17.96 19.61
C ASP A 100 -0.30 -16.73 19.38
N PRO A 101 0.02 -15.89 18.38
CA PRO A 101 -0.66 -14.63 18.17
C PRO A 101 -1.99 -14.86 17.45
N VAL A 102 -3.09 -14.69 18.18
CA VAL A 102 -4.46 -14.89 17.66
C VAL A 102 -5.33 -13.69 18.00
N VAL A 103 -5.93 -13.06 16.99
CA VAL A 103 -6.75 -11.85 17.12
C VAL A 103 -8.09 -12.07 16.41
N PRO A 104 -9.24 -11.55 16.90
CA PRO A 104 -10.47 -11.60 16.12
C PRO A 104 -10.42 -10.76 14.85
N SER A 105 -10.91 -11.32 13.75
CA SER A 105 -11.01 -10.60 12.48
C SER A 105 -12.04 -9.48 12.56
N LEU A 106 -11.71 -8.33 11.98
CA LEU A 106 -12.59 -7.20 11.83
C LEU A 106 -13.18 -7.09 10.41
N VAL A 107 -12.99 -8.07 9.54
CA VAL A 107 -13.59 -8.11 8.19
C VAL A 107 -15.11 -8.00 8.23
N GLY A 108 -15.76 -8.60 9.23
CA GLY A 108 -17.21 -8.48 9.43
C GLY A 108 -17.68 -7.07 9.85
N VAL A 109 -16.76 -6.23 10.35
CA VAL A 109 -17.04 -4.84 10.72
C VAL A 109 -16.66 -3.91 9.56
N TRP A 110 -15.42 -4.04 9.06
CA TRP A 110 -14.91 -3.29 7.92
C TRP A 110 -14.37 -4.28 6.89
N PRO A 111 -15.03 -4.43 5.72
CA PRO A 111 -14.56 -5.32 4.66
C PRO A 111 -13.13 -5.01 4.19
N GLY A 112 -12.68 -3.75 4.31
CA GLY A 112 -11.32 -3.32 4.00
C GLY A 112 -10.21 -3.98 4.84
N ALA A 113 -10.55 -4.62 5.96
CA ALA A 113 -9.58 -5.33 6.79
C ALA A 113 -9.01 -6.61 6.11
N ASP A 114 -9.69 -7.18 5.11
CA ASP A 114 -9.34 -8.50 4.52
C ASP A 114 -7.88 -8.56 4.06
N PHE A 115 -7.44 -7.62 3.21
CA PHE A 115 -6.07 -7.65 2.70
C PHE A 115 -5.02 -7.42 3.78
N GLN A 116 -5.28 -6.52 4.71
CA GLN A 116 -4.31 -6.11 5.72
C GLN A 116 -4.18 -7.16 6.83
N GLU A 117 -5.27 -7.85 7.21
CA GLU A 117 -5.23 -9.00 8.11
C GLU A 117 -4.52 -10.20 7.45
N ARG A 118 -4.76 -10.44 6.16
CA ARG A 118 -4.01 -11.46 5.41
C ARG A 118 -2.53 -11.13 5.30
N GLU A 119 -2.17 -9.86 5.09
CA GLU A 119 -0.78 -9.40 5.06
C GLU A 119 -0.09 -9.60 6.41
N ALA A 120 -0.72 -9.19 7.51
CA ALA A 120 -0.20 -9.41 8.85
C ALA A 120 -0.04 -10.91 9.17
N TRP A 121 -0.96 -11.75 8.71
CA TRP A 121 -0.80 -13.20 8.81
C TRP A 121 0.35 -13.73 7.96
N ASP A 122 0.45 -13.32 6.70
CA ASP A 122 1.45 -13.81 5.75
C ASP A 122 2.87 -13.42 6.19
N LEU A 123 3.05 -12.18 6.63
CA LEU A 123 4.36 -11.60 6.94
C LEU A 123 4.80 -11.77 8.41
N LEU A 124 3.87 -11.79 9.36
CA LEU A 124 4.15 -11.87 10.81
C LEU A 124 3.57 -13.12 11.49
N GLY A 125 2.65 -13.83 10.85
CA GLY A 125 2.03 -15.05 11.40
C GLY A 125 0.93 -14.79 12.42
N ILE A 126 0.38 -13.58 12.48
CA ILE A 126 -0.77 -13.24 13.35
C ILE A 126 -2.02 -13.89 12.76
N ARG A 127 -2.68 -14.77 13.51
CA ARG A 127 -3.86 -15.50 13.02
C ARG A 127 -5.15 -14.74 13.36
N PHE A 128 -6.01 -14.56 12.36
CA PHE A 128 -7.28 -13.85 12.52
C PHE A 128 -8.47 -14.80 12.60
N THR A 129 -9.10 -14.93 13.77
CA THR A 129 -10.27 -15.82 13.94
C THR A 129 -11.52 -15.21 13.32
N GLY A 130 -12.26 -16.00 12.53
CA GLY A 130 -13.45 -15.53 11.84
C GLY A 130 -13.16 -14.86 10.49
N HIS A 131 -11.89 -14.79 10.07
CA HIS A 131 -11.52 -14.24 8.77
C HIS A 131 -12.00 -15.14 7.63
N PRO A 132 -12.69 -14.62 6.60
CA PRO A 132 -13.34 -15.44 5.57
C PRO A 132 -12.36 -16.14 4.62
N ASN A 133 -11.15 -15.60 4.45
CA ASN A 133 -10.16 -16.10 3.48
C ASN A 133 -8.71 -15.91 3.97
N LEU A 134 -8.35 -16.48 5.12
CA LEU A 134 -7.01 -16.29 5.70
C LEU A 134 -5.99 -17.19 4.99
N ARG A 135 -5.34 -16.64 3.96
CA ARG A 135 -4.32 -17.32 3.13
C ARG A 135 -3.26 -16.33 2.65
N ARG A 136 -2.15 -16.85 2.11
CA ARG A 136 -1.01 -16.03 1.65
C ARG A 136 -1.48 -15.04 0.59
N ILE A 137 -0.88 -13.86 0.61
CA ILE A 137 -1.28 -12.73 -0.25
C ILE A 137 -0.07 -12.08 -0.93
N LEU A 138 1.12 -12.16 -0.33
CA LEU A 138 2.36 -11.60 -0.83
C LEU A 138 3.43 -12.67 -1.04
N MET A 139 3.52 -13.63 -0.13
CA MET A 139 4.47 -14.73 -0.24
C MET A 139 3.89 -15.88 -1.08
N TRP A 140 4.76 -16.60 -1.77
CA TRP A 140 4.36 -17.78 -2.53
C TRP A 140 3.93 -18.93 -1.59
N GLU A 141 3.13 -19.86 -2.09
CA GLU A 141 2.36 -20.83 -1.29
C GLU A 141 3.23 -21.73 -0.42
N GLY A 142 4.39 -22.14 -0.92
CA GLY A 142 5.35 -22.98 -0.18
C GLY A 142 6.43 -22.19 0.56
N PHE A 143 6.29 -20.86 0.69
CA PHE A 143 7.20 -20.10 1.54
C PHE A 143 7.08 -20.61 2.98
N GLU A 144 8.19 -20.96 3.61
CA GLU A 144 8.23 -21.42 4.99
C GLU A 144 8.44 -20.23 5.93
N GLY A 145 7.55 -20.04 6.91
CA GLY A 145 7.67 -18.98 7.91
C GLY A 145 7.11 -17.61 7.51
N HIS A 146 7.61 -16.58 8.19
CA HIS A 146 7.05 -15.22 8.25
C HIS A 146 8.19 -14.17 8.28
N PRO A 147 8.50 -13.53 7.13
CA PRO A 147 9.75 -12.79 6.94
C PRO A 147 9.88 -11.50 7.78
N LEU A 148 8.77 -10.94 8.29
CA LEU A 148 8.80 -9.73 9.12
C LEU A 148 8.88 -10.01 10.62
N ARG A 149 8.91 -11.28 11.05
CA ARG A 149 9.24 -11.58 12.44
C ARG A 149 10.69 -11.16 12.73
N LYS A 150 10.93 -10.61 13.93
CA LYS A 150 12.26 -10.08 14.30
C LYS A 150 13.33 -11.15 14.51
N ASP A 151 12.91 -12.41 14.73
CA ASP A 151 13.77 -13.59 14.80
C ASP A 151 13.86 -14.35 13.46
N TRP A 152 13.27 -13.81 12.38
CA TRP A 152 13.41 -14.38 11.05
C TRP A 152 14.83 -14.19 10.53
N HIS A 153 15.50 -15.30 10.23
CA HIS A 153 16.85 -15.29 9.69
C HIS A 153 16.81 -15.34 8.16
N GLU A 154 17.39 -14.34 7.50
CA GLU A 154 17.50 -14.33 6.05
C GLU A 154 18.57 -15.31 5.58
N ALA A 155 18.15 -16.34 4.85
CA ALA A 155 19.03 -17.38 4.32
C ALA A 155 20.30 -16.82 3.66
N TYR A 156 20.19 -15.76 2.84
CA TYR A 156 21.33 -15.21 2.09
C TYR A 156 22.28 -14.31 2.89
N PHE A 157 21.91 -13.85 4.09
CA PHE A 157 22.62 -12.78 4.80
C PHE A 157 23.06 -13.18 6.22
N GLU A 158 22.35 -14.09 6.88
CA GLU A 158 22.55 -14.40 8.30
C GLU A 158 23.00 -15.84 8.56
N GLU A 159 23.14 -16.66 7.51
CA GLU A 159 23.78 -17.97 7.62
C GLU A 159 25.32 -17.83 7.53
N ASP A 160 26.05 -18.56 8.40
CA ASP A 160 27.52 -18.68 8.37
C ASP A 160 28.05 -19.21 7.02
N ALA A 161 27.19 -19.84 6.24
CA ALA A 161 27.46 -20.30 4.88
C ALA A 161 26.29 -19.97 3.98
N LYS A 162 26.57 -19.57 2.73
CA LYS A 162 25.58 -19.35 1.68
C LYS A 162 24.65 -20.59 1.59
N PRO A 163 23.30 -20.44 1.64
CA PRO A 163 22.35 -21.58 1.64
C PRO A 163 22.51 -22.46 0.40
N PHE A 164 22.97 -21.84 -0.68
CA PHE A 164 23.36 -22.49 -1.91
C PHE A 164 24.80 -22.14 -2.19
N ALA A 165 25.65 -23.16 -2.39
CA ALA A 165 26.95 -22.97 -3.02
C ALA A 165 26.77 -22.14 -4.30
N ASN A 166 27.80 -21.36 -4.70
CA ASN A 166 27.80 -20.76 -6.04
C ASN A 166 27.37 -21.87 -7.02
N ARG A 167 26.36 -21.62 -7.86
CA ARG A 167 25.90 -22.58 -8.88
C ARG A 167 27.08 -23.12 -9.70
N TRP A 168 28.15 -22.33 -9.78
CA TRP A 168 29.44 -22.64 -10.39
C TRP A 168 30.59 -22.45 -9.37
N PRO A 169 30.82 -23.40 -8.44
CA PRO A 169 31.89 -23.27 -7.44
C PRO A 169 33.28 -23.18 -8.08
N GLU A 170 33.43 -23.80 -9.26
CA GLU A 170 34.67 -23.90 -10.04
C GLU A 170 34.79 -22.80 -11.11
N GLY A 171 33.78 -21.92 -11.25
CA GLY A 171 33.77 -20.81 -12.21
C GLY A 171 33.28 -21.15 -13.62
N ASP A 172 33.05 -22.43 -13.92
CA ASP A 172 32.58 -22.86 -15.24
C ASP A 172 31.07 -22.71 -15.38
N VAL A 173 30.63 -21.56 -15.92
CA VAL A 173 29.22 -21.28 -16.20
C VAL A 173 28.77 -22.05 -17.44
N TYR A 174 27.72 -22.87 -17.31
CA TYR A 174 26.99 -23.44 -18.46
C TYR A 174 25.49 -23.18 -18.34
N ARG A 175 24.78 -23.08 -19.47
CA ARG A 175 23.32 -22.91 -19.45
C ARG A 175 22.69 -24.27 -19.17
N ILE A 176 21.58 -24.32 -18.42
CA ILE A 176 20.91 -25.61 -18.14
C ILE A 176 20.47 -26.27 -19.45
N GLU A 177 20.11 -25.42 -20.42
CA GLU A 177 19.79 -25.71 -21.82
C GLU A 177 20.90 -26.48 -22.56
N ASP A 178 22.16 -26.29 -22.18
CA ASP A 178 23.32 -26.94 -22.81
C ASP A 178 23.50 -28.40 -22.37
N LYS A 179 22.86 -28.79 -21.25
CA LYS A 179 22.93 -30.16 -20.70
C LYS A 179 21.68 -31.00 -20.97
N ILE A 180 20.64 -30.41 -21.53
CA ILE A 180 19.41 -31.14 -21.85
C ILE A 180 19.55 -31.73 -23.25
N PRO A 181 19.27 -33.04 -23.47
CA PRO A 181 19.43 -33.67 -24.78
C PRO A 181 18.63 -33.01 -25.93
N PHE A 182 17.65 -32.15 -25.61
CA PHE A 182 16.67 -31.62 -26.55
C PHE A 182 16.64 -30.08 -26.68
N GLY A 183 17.52 -29.33 -26.02
CA GLY A 183 17.77 -27.91 -26.28
C GLY A 183 16.58 -26.93 -26.22
N LYS A 184 15.42 -27.36 -25.71
CA LYS A 184 14.22 -26.53 -25.51
C LYS A 184 13.58 -26.84 -24.17
N ASN A 185 13.41 -25.79 -23.37
CA ASN A 185 12.78 -25.87 -22.07
C ASN A 185 11.31 -26.22 -22.22
N VAL A 186 10.87 -27.14 -21.35
CA VAL A 186 9.51 -27.68 -21.19
C VAL A 186 9.21 -28.94 -22.01
N GLN A 187 9.26 -30.07 -21.31
CA GLN A 187 8.56 -31.30 -21.70
C GLN A 187 7.35 -31.46 -20.77
N TYR A 188 6.17 -31.55 -21.35
CA TYR A 188 4.95 -31.86 -20.59
C TYR A 188 4.77 -33.40 -20.55
N PRO A 189 4.33 -33.97 -19.41
CA PRO A 189 3.90 -35.37 -19.35
C PRO A 189 2.85 -35.69 -20.41
N SER A 190 2.82 -36.94 -20.90
CA SER A 190 1.84 -37.40 -21.90
C SER A 190 0.39 -37.22 -21.48
N GLU A 191 0.14 -37.23 -20.16
CA GLU A 191 -1.18 -37.04 -19.55
C GLU A 191 -1.53 -35.56 -19.26
N PHE A 192 -0.62 -34.62 -19.48
CA PHE A 192 -0.86 -33.21 -19.18
C PHE A 192 -1.81 -32.59 -20.21
N THR A 193 -3.00 -32.19 -19.76
CA THR A 193 -3.97 -31.40 -20.55
C THR A 193 -4.09 -30.00 -19.96
N PRO A 194 -3.89 -28.92 -20.76
CA PRO A 194 -4.08 -27.56 -20.29
C PRO A 194 -5.51 -27.28 -19.81
N GLU A 195 -6.51 -27.99 -20.36
CA GLU A 195 -7.92 -27.77 -20.03
C GLU A 195 -8.31 -28.30 -18.64
N GLY A 196 -7.54 -29.24 -18.07
CA GLY A 196 -7.84 -29.89 -16.78
C GLY A 196 -6.86 -29.56 -15.67
N TRP A 197 -5.79 -28.83 -15.95
CA TRP A 197 -4.76 -28.51 -14.98
C TRP A 197 -5.06 -27.17 -14.29
N ILE A 198 -5.34 -27.23 -12.99
CA ILE A 198 -5.48 -26.06 -12.13
C ILE A 198 -4.21 -25.97 -11.28
N PRO A 199 -3.47 -24.84 -11.31
CA PRO A 199 -2.35 -24.64 -10.38
C PRO A 199 -2.83 -24.75 -8.92
N GLU A 200 -2.07 -25.42 -8.06
CA GLU A 200 -2.45 -25.63 -6.64
C GLU A 200 -2.77 -24.32 -5.90
N GLY A 201 -2.12 -23.20 -6.25
CA GLY A 201 -2.42 -21.88 -5.67
C GLY A 201 -3.75 -21.25 -6.12
N ASP A 202 -4.27 -21.67 -7.27
CA ASP A 202 -5.49 -21.13 -7.87
C ASP A 202 -6.75 -21.86 -7.39
N GLU A 203 -6.65 -23.12 -6.92
CA GLU A 203 -7.81 -23.87 -6.39
C GLU A 203 -8.49 -23.14 -5.23
N GLY A 204 -7.71 -22.64 -4.27
CA GLY A 204 -8.23 -21.85 -3.15
C GLY A 204 -8.79 -20.49 -3.57
N LEU A 205 -8.33 -19.94 -4.69
CA LEU A 205 -8.85 -18.68 -5.24
C LEU A 205 -10.23 -18.91 -5.84
N TYR A 206 -10.37 -19.98 -6.64
CA TYR A 206 -11.63 -20.36 -7.27
C TYR A 206 -12.65 -20.90 -6.27
N ALA A 207 -12.22 -21.71 -5.28
CA ALA A 207 -13.11 -22.25 -4.24
C ALA A 207 -13.75 -21.15 -3.37
N GLY A 208 -13.06 -20.02 -3.21
CA GLY A 208 -13.59 -18.88 -2.49
C GLY A 208 -14.61 -18.07 -3.28
N LEU A 209 -14.64 -18.17 -4.62
CA LEU A 209 -15.70 -17.55 -5.43
C LEU A 209 -16.95 -18.40 -5.23
N GLY A 210 -17.98 -17.81 -4.64
CA GLY A 210 -19.22 -18.55 -4.40
C GLY A 210 -19.79 -19.06 -5.71
N GLN A 211 -20.01 -20.37 -5.84
CA GLN A 211 -21.04 -20.86 -6.76
C GLN A 211 -22.38 -20.40 -6.19
N ILE A 212 -22.80 -19.17 -6.52
CA ILE A 212 -24.16 -18.74 -6.23
C ILE A 212 -25.03 -19.52 -7.21
N SER A 213 -25.58 -20.64 -6.76
CA SER A 213 -26.63 -21.32 -7.48
C SER A 213 -27.80 -20.35 -7.59
N ASN A 214 -28.10 -19.91 -8.81
CA ASN A 214 -29.33 -19.20 -9.13
C ASN A 214 -30.51 -20.19 -8.93
N ASP A 215 -30.94 -20.38 -7.68
CA ASP A 215 -32.25 -20.93 -7.34
C ASP A 215 -33.30 -19.82 -7.51
N GLY A 216 -33.31 -19.21 -8.70
CA GLY A 216 -34.30 -18.20 -9.07
C GLY A 216 -35.70 -18.81 -9.09
N ASP A 217 -36.65 -18.12 -8.45
CA ASP A 217 -38.09 -18.31 -8.63
C ASP A 217 -38.38 -18.45 -10.12
N GLY A 218 -39.05 -19.53 -10.55
CA GLY A 218 -39.02 -20.11 -11.91
C GLY A 218 -39.58 -19.28 -13.06
N SER A 219 -39.50 -17.95 -12.98
CA SER A 219 -40.00 -16.94 -13.92
C SER A 219 -38.89 -16.24 -14.73
N SER A 220 -37.61 -16.34 -14.35
CA SER A 220 -36.48 -15.78 -15.12
C SER A 220 -35.73 -16.85 -15.93
N LEU A 221 -35.17 -16.45 -17.08
CA LEU A 221 -34.31 -17.32 -17.89
C LEU A 221 -33.04 -17.66 -17.09
N LYS A 222 -32.69 -18.94 -17.02
CA LYS A 222 -31.44 -19.38 -16.40
C LYS A 222 -30.26 -18.87 -17.23
N THR A 223 -29.41 -18.07 -16.60
CA THR A 223 -28.14 -17.60 -17.14
C THR A 223 -27.00 -18.41 -16.53
N ASP A 224 -26.02 -18.78 -17.36
CA ASP A 224 -24.82 -19.47 -16.90
C ASP A 224 -23.84 -18.46 -16.31
N GLN A 225 -23.23 -18.80 -15.18
CA GLN A 225 -22.16 -18.01 -14.58
C GLN A 225 -20.82 -18.34 -15.23
N LEU A 226 -20.09 -17.30 -15.62
CA LEU A 226 -18.77 -17.40 -16.23
C LEU A 226 -17.72 -16.85 -15.28
N VAL A 227 -16.68 -17.63 -14.99
CA VAL A 227 -15.50 -17.14 -14.26
C VAL A 227 -14.45 -16.71 -15.28
N VAL A 228 -14.07 -15.43 -15.24
CA VAL A 228 -13.08 -14.82 -16.14
C VAL A 228 -11.87 -14.38 -15.34
N ASN A 229 -10.69 -14.79 -15.79
CA ASN A 229 -9.42 -14.33 -15.24
C ASN A 229 -8.92 -13.12 -16.06
N LEU A 230 -8.94 -11.93 -15.46
CA LEU A 230 -8.43 -10.70 -16.05
C LEU A 230 -7.02 -10.42 -15.50
N GLY A 231 -6.03 -10.36 -16.37
CA GLY A 231 -4.62 -10.16 -16.00
C GLY A 231 -3.84 -11.47 -15.82
N PRO A 232 -2.61 -11.43 -15.28
CA PRO A 232 -1.90 -10.24 -14.81
C PRO A 232 -1.41 -9.32 -15.93
N GLN A 233 -1.44 -9.79 -17.19
CA GLN A 233 -1.14 -9.01 -18.39
C GLN A 233 -2.44 -8.54 -19.04
N HIS A 234 -2.84 -7.30 -18.79
CA HIS A 234 -3.95 -6.66 -19.48
C HIS A 234 -3.68 -5.14 -19.59
N PRO A 235 -3.99 -4.46 -20.71
CA PRO A 235 -3.71 -3.03 -20.86
C PRO A 235 -4.37 -2.15 -19.78
N SER A 236 -5.60 -2.50 -19.38
CA SER A 236 -6.39 -1.73 -18.41
C SER A 236 -6.06 -2.01 -16.93
N THR A 237 -5.03 -2.84 -16.64
CA THR A 237 -4.64 -3.15 -15.25
C THR A 237 -3.51 -2.28 -14.71
N HIS A 238 -3.00 -1.33 -15.52
CA HIS A 238 -1.98 -0.32 -15.16
C HIS A 238 -0.84 -0.84 -14.27
N GLY A 239 -0.25 -1.95 -14.70
CA GLY A 239 0.74 -2.68 -13.93
C GLY A 239 0.45 -4.17 -13.96
N VAL A 240 0.95 -4.88 -12.95
CA VAL A 240 0.76 -6.32 -12.82
C VAL A 240 -0.33 -6.55 -11.79
N PHE A 241 -1.56 -6.66 -12.27
CA PHE A 241 -2.73 -6.87 -11.42
C PHE A 241 -3.64 -7.90 -12.06
N ARG A 242 -4.04 -8.89 -11.26
CA ARG A 242 -4.91 -9.99 -11.66
C ARG A 242 -6.20 -9.91 -10.86
N MET A 243 -7.33 -10.02 -11.54
CA MET A 243 -8.65 -10.11 -10.93
C MET A 243 -9.35 -11.33 -11.50
N VAL A 244 -9.87 -12.19 -10.63
CA VAL A 244 -10.79 -13.24 -11.04
C VAL A 244 -12.19 -12.74 -10.79
N VAL A 245 -12.97 -12.66 -11.86
CA VAL A 245 -14.31 -12.05 -11.87
C VAL A 245 -15.33 -13.11 -12.24
N THR A 246 -16.40 -13.20 -11.46
CA THR A 246 -17.57 -14.02 -11.78
C THR A 246 -18.61 -13.13 -12.43
N LEU A 247 -19.08 -13.53 -13.61
CA LEU A 247 -20.04 -12.80 -14.43
C LEU A 247 -21.34 -13.60 -14.56
N ASP A 248 -22.47 -12.92 -14.38
CA ASP A 248 -23.79 -13.36 -14.81
C ASP A 248 -24.23 -12.49 -16.00
N GLY A 249 -24.02 -13.01 -17.21
CA GLY A 249 -24.11 -12.22 -18.45
C GLY A 249 -23.07 -11.09 -18.46
N GLU A 250 -23.52 -9.85 -18.32
CA GLU A 250 -22.67 -8.65 -18.24
C GLU A 250 -22.51 -8.11 -16.81
N THR A 251 -23.21 -8.71 -15.84
CA THR A 251 -23.19 -8.25 -14.43
C THR A 251 -22.07 -8.96 -13.68
N VAL A 252 -21.20 -8.18 -13.02
CA VAL A 252 -20.22 -8.71 -12.08
C VAL A 252 -20.94 -9.13 -10.79
N THR A 253 -20.89 -10.42 -10.44
CA THR A 253 -21.51 -10.97 -9.22
C THR A 253 -20.51 -11.15 -8.09
N ASP A 254 -19.25 -11.46 -8.42
CA ASP A 254 -18.15 -11.60 -7.46
C ASP A 254 -16.83 -11.19 -8.11
N LEU A 255 -15.89 -10.66 -7.33
CA LEU A 255 -14.57 -10.24 -7.80
C LEU A 255 -13.54 -10.50 -6.71
N LYS A 256 -12.49 -11.25 -7.08
CA LYS A 256 -11.34 -11.51 -6.21
C LYS A 256 -10.06 -10.95 -6.82
N PRO A 257 -9.49 -9.88 -6.24
CA PRO A 257 -8.20 -9.39 -6.67
C PRO A 257 -7.08 -10.29 -6.13
N VAL A 258 -6.07 -10.53 -6.96
CA VAL A 258 -4.85 -11.26 -6.63
C VAL A 258 -3.72 -10.23 -6.59
N MET A 259 -3.23 -9.99 -5.37
CA MET A 259 -2.15 -9.06 -5.08
C MET A 259 -0.81 -9.78 -4.98
N GLY A 260 0.27 -9.03 -4.76
CA GLY A 260 1.60 -9.60 -4.47
C GLY A 260 2.56 -9.70 -5.65
N TYR A 261 2.10 -9.55 -6.90
CA TYR A 261 2.98 -9.64 -8.08
C TYR A 261 4.14 -8.62 -8.11
N LEU A 262 3.94 -7.45 -7.48
CA LEU A 262 4.97 -6.42 -7.34
C LEU A 262 5.54 -6.35 -5.92
N HIS A 263 5.19 -7.29 -5.04
CA HIS A 263 5.74 -7.35 -3.69
C HIS A 263 7.25 -7.66 -3.76
N ARG A 264 8.05 -6.80 -3.12
CA ARG A 264 9.52 -6.94 -3.08
C ARG A 264 10.07 -6.90 -1.65
N ASN A 265 9.18 -6.96 -0.67
CA ASN A 265 9.52 -6.89 0.75
C ASN A 265 10.45 -5.70 1.10
N HIS A 266 10.04 -4.49 0.70
CA HIS A 266 10.80 -3.26 0.96
C HIS A 266 11.01 -3.00 2.46
N GLU A 267 10.04 -3.40 3.29
CA GLU A 267 10.10 -3.27 4.74
C GLU A 267 11.23 -4.11 5.33
N LYS A 268 11.34 -5.38 4.94
CA LYS A 268 12.46 -6.24 5.38
C LYS A 268 13.81 -5.72 4.92
N ILE A 269 13.91 -5.26 3.67
CA ILE A 269 15.11 -4.56 3.15
C ILE A 269 15.40 -3.30 3.98
N GLY A 270 14.37 -2.64 4.48
CA GLY A 270 14.46 -1.47 5.34
C GLY A 270 15.13 -1.76 6.68
N GLU A 271 14.84 -2.90 7.30
CA GLU A 271 15.37 -3.29 8.62
C GLU A 271 16.90 -3.43 8.62
N ARG A 272 17.48 -3.96 7.54
CA ARG A 272 18.95 -4.13 7.41
C ARG A 272 19.67 -2.83 7.04
N ASN A 273 18.95 -1.86 6.51
CA ASN A 273 19.52 -0.63 5.97
C ASN A 273 19.48 0.48 7.02
N THR A 274 20.54 1.27 7.13
CA THR A 274 20.48 2.58 7.81
C THR A 274 19.42 3.48 7.17
N TYR A 275 18.83 4.38 7.95
CA TYR A 275 17.77 5.29 7.50
C TYR A 275 18.04 5.97 6.14
N ILE A 276 19.25 6.47 5.91
CA ILE A 276 19.59 7.15 4.64
C ILE A 276 19.61 6.21 3.43
N MET A 277 19.98 4.94 3.63
CA MET A 277 19.98 3.93 2.57
C MET A 277 18.56 3.53 2.16
N ASN A 278 17.55 3.83 2.98
CA ASN A 278 16.14 3.58 2.66
C ASN A 278 15.49 4.69 1.83
N MET A 279 16.10 5.88 1.76
CA MET A 279 15.56 7.01 0.97
C MET A 279 15.31 6.68 -0.52
N PRO A 280 16.21 5.99 -1.24
CA PRO A 280 15.96 5.62 -2.63
C PRO A 280 14.89 4.53 -2.82
N TYR A 281 14.53 3.80 -1.76
CA TYR A 281 13.46 2.81 -1.81
C TYR A 281 12.09 3.44 -1.66
N THR A 282 11.97 4.52 -0.86
CA THR A 282 10.70 5.24 -0.74
C THR A 282 10.31 5.95 -2.04
N ASP A 283 11.29 6.38 -2.85
CA ASP A 283 11.06 6.87 -4.23
C ASP A 283 10.32 5.88 -5.12
N ARG A 284 10.40 4.57 -4.82
CA ARG A 284 9.91 3.48 -5.67
C ARG A 284 8.59 2.89 -5.21
N LEU A 285 8.01 3.38 -4.12
CA LEU A 285 6.72 2.92 -3.60
C LEU A 285 5.59 3.33 -4.55
N ASP A 286 5.33 4.64 -4.65
CA ASP A 286 4.63 5.23 -5.78
C ASP A 286 5.67 5.82 -6.75
N TYR A 287 5.91 5.09 -7.84
CA TYR A 287 6.92 5.42 -8.85
C TYR A 287 6.59 6.69 -9.67
N LEU A 288 5.38 7.24 -9.56
CA LEU A 288 5.01 8.53 -10.15
C LEU A 288 5.29 9.69 -9.20
N SER A 289 5.28 9.44 -7.88
CA SER A 289 5.29 10.47 -6.84
C SER A 289 6.52 10.42 -5.92
N SER A 290 7.72 10.19 -6.50
CA SER A 290 9.00 10.02 -5.78
C SER A 290 9.22 11.09 -4.70
N MET A 291 9.15 12.38 -5.02
CA MET A 291 9.42 13.46 -4.07
C MET A 291 8.45 13.45 -2.88
N SER A 292 7.16 13.18 -3.11
CA SER A 292 6.14 13.13 -2.05
C SER A 292 6.36 11.94 -1.12
N ASN A 293 6.74 10.78 -1.65
CA ASN A 293 7.07 9.60 -0.83
C ASN A 293 8.32 9.86 0.04
N ASN A 294 9.36 10.43 -0.57
CA ASN A 294 10.56 10.89 0.13
C ASN A 294 10.22 11.92 1.22
N PHE A 295 9.23 12.78 0.99
CA PHE A 295 8.83 13.80 1.95
C PHE A 295 8.24 13.17 3.23
N GLY A 296 7.30 12.23 3.08
CA GLY A 296 6.72 11.54 4.23
C GLY A 296 7.78 10.85 5.08
N TYR A 297 8.75 10.18 4.44
CA TYR A 297 9.86 9.52 5.15
C TYR A 297 10.82 10.52 5.80
N ALA A 298 11.14 11.64 5.12
CA ALA A 298 11.98 12.69 5.69
C ALA A 298 11.36 13.28 6.96
N LEU A 299 10.07 13.62 6.91
CA LEU A 299 9.33 14.17 8.05
C LEU A 299 9.28 13.20 9.23
N ALA A 300 9.07 11.92 8.98
CA ALA A 300 9.06 10.90 10.02
C ALA A 300 10.40 10.84 10.76
N VAL A 301 11.52 10.80 10.04
CA VAL A 301 12.86 10.76 10.64
C VAL A 301 13.24 12.09 11.29
N GLU A 302 12.90 13.22 10.68
CA GLU A 302 13.12 14.56 11.26
C GLU A 302 12.38 14.75 12.58
N LYS A 303 11.13 14.26 12.67
CA LYS A 303 10.35 14.27 13.92
C LYS A 303 10.97 13.38 14.99
N LEU A 304 11.47 12.19 14.62
CA LEU A 304 12.15 11.29 15.57
C LEU A 304 13.47 11.87 16.09
N MET A 305 14.16 12.67 15.28
CA MET A 305 15.43 13.30 15.64
C MET A 305 15.28 14.71 16.23
N ASP A 306 14.05 15.24 16.30
CA ASP A 306 13.74 16.63 16.67
C ASP A 306 14.56 17.67 15.87
N ILE A 307 14.63 17.48 14.54
CA ILE A 307 15.37 18.35 13.62
C ILE A 307 14.38 19.22 12.84
N GLN A 308 14.62 20.53 12.84
CA GLN A 308 13.90 21.49 12.00
C GLN A 308 14.75 21.86 10.76
N PRO A 309 14.28 21.57 9.53
CA PRO A 309 14.93 22.02 8.31
C PRO A 309 14.98 23.54 8.19
N PRO A 310 15.93 24.11 7.41
CA PRO A 310 15.92 25.55 7.11
C PRO A 310 14.65 25.96 6.35
N GLU A 311 14.08 27.12 6.67
CA GLU A 311 12.84 27.66 6.05
C GLU A 311 12.86 27.59 4.52
N ARG A 312 13.97 27.98 3.88
CA ARG A 312 14.13 27.89 2.41
C ARG A 312 13.95 26.46 1.88
N ALA A 313 14.48 25.47 2.59
CA ALA A 313 14.36 24.06 2.20
C ALA A 313 12.92 23.58 2.32
N GLU A 314 12.18 24.01 3.34
CA GLU A 314 10.75 23.69 3.50
C GLU A 314 9.91 24.23 2.35
N TYR A 315 10.09 25.51 1.98
CA TYR A 315 9.39 26.10 0.83
C TYR A 315 9.67 25.34 -0.47
N ILE A 316 10.94 25.00 -0.73
CA ILE A 316 11.29 24.23 -1.92
C ILE A 316 10.67 22.83 -1.88
N ARG A 317 10.65 22.17 -0.72
CA ARG A 317 10.01 20.85 -0.56
C ARG A 317 8.52 20.90 -0.89
N VAL A 318 7.81 21.91 -0.37
CA VAL A 318 6.38 22.11 -0.67
C VAL A 318 6.17 22.36 -2.15
N ILE A 319 6.97 23.23 -2.78
CA ILE A 319 6.88 23.49 -4.23
C ILE A 319 7.08 22.19 -5.03
N MET A 320 8.11 21.39 -4.70
CA MET A 320 8.39 20.14 -5.40
C MET A 320 7.32 19.07 -5.15
N ALA A 321 6.76 18.99 -3.95
CA ALA A 321 5.66 18.09 -3.62
C ALA A 321 4.37 18.46 -4.38
N GLU A 322 4.06 19.75 -4.51
CA GLU A 322 2.90 20.20 -5.29
C GLU A 322 3.10 20.02 -6.81
N LEU A 323 4.31 20.24 -7.32
CA LEU A 323 4.64 19.86 -8.70
C LEU A 323 4.47 18.35 -8.94
N THR A 324 4.85 17.54 -7.95
CA THR A 324 4.67 16.08 -7.97
C THR A 324 3.19 15.71 -7.95
N ARG A 325 2.36 16.41 -7.16
CA ARG A 325 0.91 16.26 -7.15
C ARG A 325 0.32 16.53 -8.53
N ILE A 326 0.71 17.63 -9.18
CA ILE A 326 0.25 17.97 -10.54
C ILE A 326 0.63 16.88 -11.54
N VAL A 327 1.89 16.41 -11.52
CA VAL A 327 2.36 15.30 -12.38
C VAL A 327 1.52 14.04 -12.18
N SER A 328 1.26 13.66 -10.93
CA SER A 328 0.45 12.48 -10.59
C SER A 328 -0.98 12.61 -11.12
N HIS A 329 -1.62 13.77 -10.96
CA HIS A 329 -3.00 13.98 -11.42
C HIS A 329 -3.12 14.07 -12.95
N LEU A 330 -2.17 14.71 -13.63
CA LEU A 330 -2.12 14.71 -15.10
C LEU A 330 -2.03 13.28 -15.64
N TRP A 331 -1.19 12.45 -15.04
CA TRP A 331 -1.06 11.04 -15.41
C TRP A 331 -2.36 10.27 -15.14
N ALA A 332 -2.94 10.43 -13.95
CA ALA A 332 -4.18 9.75 -13.56
C ALA A 332 -5.36 10.11 -14.48
N ILE A 333 -5.59 11.40 -14.74
CA ILE A 333 -6.68 11.87 -15.61
C ILE A 333 -6.45 11.42 -17.07
N GLY A 334 -5.22 11.57 -17.57
CA GLY A 334 -4.88 11.18 -18.94
C GLY A 334 -5.15 9.70 -19.19
N PHE A 335 -4.72 8.81 -18.29
CA PHE A 335 -4.94 7.37 -18.43
C PHE A 335 -6.38 6.95 -18.10
N LEU A 336 -7.05 7.59 -17.15
CA LEU A 336 -8.48 7.36 -16.90
C LEU A 336 -9.31 7.61 -18.16
N LEU A 337 -9.10 8.74 -18.82
CA LEU A 337 -9.80 9.07 -20.07
C LEU A 337 -9.47 8.08 -21.19
N ASN A 338 -8.21 7.64 -21.28
CA ASN A 338 -7.80 6.65 -22.25
C ASN A 338 -8.51 5.30 -22.02
N ASP A 339 -8.64 4.85 -20.78
CA ASP A 339 -9.35 3.61 -20.43
C ASP A 339 -10.87 3.70 -20.65
N LEU A 340 -11.45 4.88 -20.43
CA LEU A 340 -12.86 5.17 -20.74
C LEU A 340 -13.13 5.27 -22.26
N GLY A 341 -12.08 5.26 -23.09
CA GLY A 341 -12.18 5.19 -24.55
C GLY A 341 -11.86 6.50 -25.29
N ALA A 342 -11.51 7.58 -24.59
CA ALA A 342 -10.96 8.79 -25.21
C ALA A 342 -9.50 8.52 -25.60
N PHE A 343 -9.34 7.79 -26.71
CA PHE A 343 -8.11 7.13 -27.09
C PHE A 343 -6.96 8.12 -27.33
N PHE A 344 -5.92 8.02 -26.51
CA PHE A 344 -4.63 8.73 -26.55
C PHE A 344 -4.62 10.26 -26.52
N THR A 345 -5.54 10.99 -27.16
CA THR A 345 -5.46 12.45 -27.28
C THR A 345 -5.31 13.16 -25.93
N PRO A 346 -6.21 12.97 -24.94
CA PRO A 346 -6.06 13.60 -23.62
C PRO A 346 -4.82 13.10 -22.88
N ALA A 347 -4.49 11.80 -23.00
CA ALA A 347 -3.29 11.24 -22.40
C ALA A 347 -2.00 11.89 -22.93
N LEU A 348 -1.89 12.10 -24.25
CA LEU A 348 -0.73 12.73 -24.87
C LEU A 348 -0.59 14.20 -24.46
N TYR A 349 -1.70 14.92 -24.30
CA TYR A 349 -1.69 16.29 -23.82
C TYR A 349 -1.19 16.35 -22.38
N ALA A 350 -1.71 15.48 -21.51
CA ALA A 350 -1.25 15.37 -20.14
C ALA A 350 0.23 14.96 -20.03
N ILE A 351 0.70 14.03 -20.86
CA ILE A 351 2.10 13.61 -20.91
C ILE A 351 3.01 14.78 -21.29
N ASN A 352 2.64 15.59 -22.28
CA ASN A 352 3.43 16.75 -22.72
C ASN A 352 3.67 17.73 -21.55
N GLU A 353 2.60 18.08 -20.83
CA GLU A 353 2.71 19.02 -19.70
C GLU A 353 3.46 18.40 -18.52
N ARG A 354 3.31 17.09 -18.29
CA ARG A 354 4.11 16.34 -17.33
C ARG A 354 5.61 16.40 -17.65
N GLU A 355 6.01 16.22 -18.90
CA GLU A 355 7.43 16.23 -19.29
C GLU A 355 8.12 17.55 -18.95
N LEU A 356 7.42 18.68 -19.05
CA LEU A 356 7.95 19.99 -18.67
C LEU A 356 8.22 20.11 -17.16
N ILE A 357 7.39 19.48 -16.33
CA ILE A 357 7.64 19.39 -14.89
C ILE A 357 8.81 18.43 -14.61
N LEU A 358 8.94 17.34 -15.38
CA LEU A 358 10.08 16.43 -15.24
C LEU A 358 11.41 17.07 -15.62
N ASP A 359 11.43 18.04 -16.55
CA ASP A 359 12.64 18.83 -16.85
C ASP A 359 13.08 19.65 -15.62
N VAL A 360 12.13 20.16 -14.82
CA VAL A 360 12.42 20.80 -13.53
C VAL A 360 13.02 19.79 -12.55
N PHE A 361 12.46 18.59 -12.45
CA PHE A 361 12.97 17.53 -11.57
C PHE A 361 14.38 17.09 -11.96
N GLU A 362 14.66 16.97 -13.26
CA GLU A 362 15.99 16.69 -13.78
C GLU A 362 16.97 17.80 -13.45
N ALA A 363 16.59 19.07 -13.64
CA ALA A 363 17.45 20.20 -13.31
C ALA A 363 17.85 20.21 -11.82
N VAL A 364 16.91 19.91 -10.92
CA VAL A 364 17.18 19.96 -9.47
C VAL A 364 17.82 18.69 -8.93
N SER A 365 17.51 17.51 -9.46
CA SER A 365 17.92 16.22 -8.88
C SER A 365 18.88 15.40 -9.76
N GLY A 366 18.96 15.70 -11.06
CA GLY A 366 19.71 14.94 -12.05
C GLY A 366 18.99 13.67 -12.52
N SER A 367 17.76 13.47 -12.08
CA SER A 367 16.91 12.33 -12.43
C SER A 367 15.48 12.82 -12.69
N ARG A 368 14.77 12.16 -13.60
CA ARG A 368 13.40 12.55 -13.98
C ARG A 368 12.32 11.88 -13.12
N MET A 369 12.59 10.70 -12.58
CA MET A 369 11.60 9.92 -11.83
C MET A 369 12.08 9.62 -10.42
N MET A 370 13.19 8.90 -10.28
CA MET A 370 13.74 8.54 -8.97
C MET A 370 14.71 9.64 -8.53
N CYS A 371 14.15 10.70 -7.94
CA CYS A 371 14.85 11.97 -7.78
C CYS A 371 15.78 11.97 -6.56
N ASN A 372 15.42 11.28 -5.48
CA ASN A 372 16.21 11.16 -4.26
C ASN A 372 16.79 12.53 -3.78
N TYR A 373 15.98 13.58 -3.91
CA TYR A 373 16.40 14.97 -3.74
C TYR A 373 16.16 15.49 -2.33
N PHE A 374 15.10 15.03 -1.67
CA PHE A 374 14.88 15.34 -0.26
C PHE A 374 15.85 14.51 0.59
N ARG A 375 16.30 15.10 1.70
CA ARG A 375 17.24 14.49 2.66
C ARG A 375 16.82 14.86 4.06
N PHE A 376 17.17 14.06 5.07
CA PHE A 376 16.95 14.46 6.46
C PHE A 376 17.62 15.82 6.74
N GLY A 377 16.86 16.76 7.30
CA GLY A 377 17.27 18.14 7.55
C GLY A 377 17.14 19.10 6.37
N GLY A 378 16.62 18.68 5.22
CA GLY A 378 16.35 19.57 4.08
C GLY A 378 16.46 18.92 2.70
N LEU A 379 17.40 19.40 1.89
CA LEU A 379 17.56 19.03 0.49
C LEU A 379 18.99 18.57 0.21
N ALA A 380 19.18 17.77 -0.83
CA ALA A 380 20.51 17.38 -1.28
C ALA A 380 21.33 18.56 -1.83
N ARG A 381 20.67 19.55 -2.46
CA ARG A 381 21.26 20.77 -3.01
C ARG A 381 20.19 21.85 -3.20
N ASP A 382 20.59 23.10 -3.36
CA ASP A 382 19.68 24.22 -3.66
C ASP A 382 19.30 24.22 -5.17
N LEU A 383 18.27 25.00 -5.52
CA LEU A 383 17.80 25.17 -6.89
C LEU A 383 18.89 25.79 -7.78
N PRO A 384 19.11 25.25 -9.00
CA PRO A 384 19.95 25.91 -9.99
C PRO A 384 19.44 27.31 -10.36
N PRO A 385 20.33 28.22 -10.81
CA PRO A 385 19.93 29.53 -11.30
C PRO A 385 18.90 29.41 -12.44
N GLY A 386 17.83 30.20 -12.38
CA GLY A 386 16.78 30.24 -13.39
C GLY A 386 15.63 29.24 -13.19
N THR A 387 15.82 28.16 -12.42
CA THR A 387 14.78 27.13 -12.21
C THR A 387 13.49 27.71 -11.59
N LEU A 388 13.61 28.63 -10.64
CA LEU A 388 12.44 29.27 -10.02
C LEU A 388 11.61 30.08 -11.04
N GLN A 389 12.28 30.74 -11.98
CA GLN A 389 11.61 31.50 -13.04
C GLN A 389 10.89 30.54 -13.99
N THR A 390 11.52 29.43 -14.38
CA THR A 390 10.89 28.38 -15.20
C THR A 390 9.65 27.79 -14.52
N ILE A 391 9.73 27.47 -13.22
CA ILE A 391 8.57 26.98 -12.45
C ILE A 391 7.44 28.02 -12.47
N ARG A 392 7.77 29.30 -12.26
CA ARG A 392 6.79 30.38 -12.25
C ARG A 392 6.07 30.51 -13.60
N GLU A 393 6.81 30.54 -14.70
CA GLU A 393 6.24 30.63 -16.05
C GLU A 393 5.36 29.41 -16.36
N LEU A 394 5.82 28.20 -16.02
CA LEU A 394 5.06 26.97 -16.23
C LEU A 394 3.72 27.00 -15.48
N ILE A 395 3.75 27.35 -14.20
CA ILE A 395 2.57 27.31 -13.32
C ILE A 395 1.58 28.43 -13.61
N PHE A 396 2.04 29.65 -13.88
CA PHE A 396 1.13 30.80 -14.02
C PHE A 396 0.76 31.13 -15.46
N GLU A 397 1.57 30.76 -16.45
CA GLU A 397 1.35 31.17 -17.85
C GLU A 397 0.92 30.02 -18.75
N ARG A 398 1.28 28.76 -18.40
CA ARG A 398 1.05 27.60 -19.26
C ARG A 398 0.00 26.62 -18.71
N LEU A 399 0.21 26.06 -17.52
CA LEU A 399 -0.62 24.97 -17.01
C LEU A 399 -2.13 25.31 -16.93
N PRO A 400 -2.57 26.48 -16.45
CA PRO A 400 -4.00 26.81 -16.37
C PRO A 400 -4.68 26.72 -17.74
N ARG A 401 -4.05 27.28 -18.78
CA ARG A 401 -4.57 27.22 -20.15
C ARG A 401 -4.67 25.81 -20.70
N ARG A 402 -3.76 24.91 -20.28
CA ARG A 402 -3.74 23.52 -20.72
C ARG A 402 -4.76 22.67 -19.99
N VAL A 403 -5.01 22.98 -18.72
CA VAL A 403 -6.12 22.39 -17.97
C VAL A 403 -7.45 22.82 -18.61
N ASP A 404 -7.62 24.10 -18.95
CA ASP A 404 -8.81 24.60 -19.65
C ASP A 404 -9.02 23.96 -21.04
N GLU A 405 -7.97 23.43 -21.68
CA GLU A 405 -8.07 22.68 -22.95
C GLU A 405 -8.43 21.20 -22.75
N LEU A 406 -8.25 20.65 -21.54
CA LEU A 406 -8.57 19.27 -21.18
C LEU A 406 -9.99 19.12 -20.61
N ASP A 407 -10.50 20.15 -19.94
CA ASP A 407 -11.89 20.29 -19.49
C ASP A 407 -12.86 20.54 -20.67
#